data_AF-A0A945ML82-F1
#
_entry.id   AF-A0A945ML82-F1
#
_cell.length_a   1.000
_cell.length_b   1.000
_cell.length_c   1.000
_cell.angle_alpha   90.00
_cell.angle_beta   90.00
_cell.angle_gamma   90.00
#
_symmetry.space_group_name_H-M   'P 1'
#
loop_
_entity.id
_entity.type
_entity.pdbx_description
1 polymer ?
#
loop_
_entity_poly.entity_id
_entity_poly.type
_entity_poly.pdbx_seq_one_letter_code
_entity_poly.pdbx_strand_id
1 'polypeptide(L)'
;MSIVIGHCEAKALMVAMQDGDFPRPLSYDLLEEILENVDGEVTRLVVHALKDDTYYAHLYIDTPDGEWVLDSRPSDEMVLVTRLGAPIYLKQQVYERETSKSQA
;
A
#
# COMPACT_ATOMS: atom_id res chain seq x y z
N MET A 1 -12.80 2.46 10.35
CA MET A 1 -12.13 3.29 9.32
C MET A 1 -12.37 2.62 7.98
N SER A 2 -12.75 3.40 6.98
CA SER A 2 -12.91 2.94 5.60
C SER A 2 -12.09 3.84 4.68
N ILE A 3 -11.26 3.26 3.84
CA ILE A 3 -10.54 4.01 2.80
C ILE A 3 -11.27 3.75 1.48
N VAL A 4 -11.76 4.80 0.84
CA VAL A 4 -12.43 4.69 -0.45
C VAL A 4 -11.35 4.60 -1.52
N ILE A 5 -11.44 3.57 -2.36
CA ILE A 5 -10.51 3.32 -3.46
C ILE A 5 -11.29 3.25 -4.78
N GLY A 6 -10.60 3.49 -5.89
CA GLY A 6 -11.20 3.39 -7.22
C GLY A 6 -11.51 1.94 -7.60
N HIS A 7 -12.31 1.79 -8.67
CA HIS A 7 -12.74 0.47 -9.14
C HIS A 7 -11.56 -0.39 -9.63
N CYS A 8 -10.58 0.22 -10.29
CA CYS A 8 -9.40 -0.49 -10.81
C CYS A 8 -8.53 -1.02 -9.66
N GLU A 9 -8.30 -0.19 -8.64
CA GLU A 9 -7.55 -0.52 -7.43
C GLU A 9 -8.27 -1.62 -6.64
N ALA A 10 -9.59 -1.52 -6.47
CA ALA A 10 -10.39 -2.55 -5.83
C ALA A 10 -10.29 -3.90 -6.55
N LYS A 11 -10.33 -3.89 -7.89
CA LYS A 11 -10.18 -5.12 -8.69
C LYS A 11 -8.77 -5.71 -8.53
N ALA A 12 -7.73 -4.88 -8.52
CA ALA A 12 -6.37 -5.33 -8.32
C ALA A 12 -6.15 -5.93 -6.93
N LEU A 13 -6.73 -5.31 -5.89
CA LEU A 13 -6.69 -5.84 -4.52
C LEU A 13 -7.41 -7.19 -4.42
N MET A 14 -8.59 -7.32 -5.03
CA MET A 14 -9.32 -8.59 -5.07
C MET A 14 -8.50 -9.70 -5.73
N VAL A 15 -7.78 -9.39 -6.80
CA VAL A 15 -6.86 -10.32 -7.47
C VAL A 15 -5.70 -10.71 -6.55
N ALA A 16 -5.06 -9.73 -5.92
CA ALA A 16 -3.95 -9.97 -4.99
C ALA A 16 -4.37 -10.80 -3.76
N MET A 17 -5.62 -10.71 -3.31
CA MET A 17 -6.15 -11.51 -2.20
C MET A 17 -6.52 -12.95 -2.60
N GLN A 18 -6.72 -13.23 -3.89
CA GLN A 18 -7.19 -14.53 -4.38
C GLN A 18 -6.04 -15.42 -4.89
N ASP A 19 -4.79 -14.95 -4.85
CA ASP A 19 -3.61 -15.60 -5.43
C ASP A 19 -3.90 -16.13 -6.85
N GLY A 20 -4.58 -15.31 -7.65
CA GLY A 20 -5.02 -15.69 -8.99
C GLY A 20 -3.85 -15.76 -9.95
N ASP A 21 -3.64 -16.91 -10.60
CA ASP A 21 -2.60 -17.09 -11.62
C ASP A 21 -3.08 -16.54 -12.97
N PHE A 22 -2.37 -15.55 -13.51
CA PHE A 22 -2.65 -14.96 -14.83
C PHE A 22 -1.60 -15.37 -15.87
N PRO A 23 -1.98 -15.55 -17.15
CA PRO A 23 -1.04 -15.98 -18.20
C PRO A 23 0.05 -14.94 -18.54
N ARG A 24 -0.10 -13.70 -18.07
CA ARG A 24 0.86 -12.60 -18.24
C ARG A 24 0.90 -11.78 -16.95
N PRO A 25 2.07 -11.22 -16.57
CA PRO A 25 2.20 -10.42 -15.36
C PRO A 25 1.34 -9.15 -15.44
N LEU A 26 0.64 -8.85 -14.34
CA LEU A 26 -0.08 -7.61 -14.11
C LEU A 26 0.89 -6.53 -13.59
N SER A 27 0.39 -5.29 -13.45
CA SER A 27 1.22 -4.15 -13.03
C SER A 27 1.92 -4.38 -11.69
N TYR A 28 1.25 -5.03 -10.73
CA TYR A 28 1.82 -5.32 -9.41
C TYR A 28 2.79 -6.50 -9.44
N ASP A 29 2.64 -7.42 -10.39
CA ASP A 29 3.59 -8.52 -10.63
C ASP A 29 4.89 -7.97 -11.21
N LEU A 30 4.76 -7.08 -12.21
CA LEU A 30 5.91 -6.36 -12.76
C LEU A 30 6.65 -5.53 -11.71
N LEU A 31 5.91 -4.90 -10.78
CA LEU A 31 6.53 -4.10 -9.72
C LEU A 31 7.32 -4.96 -8.73
N GLU A 32 6.80 -6.13 -8.34
CA GLU A 32 7.55 -7.09 -7.52
C GLU A 32 8.80 -7.57 -8.26
N GLU A 33 8.69 -7.95 -9.54
CA GLU A 33 9.84 -8.37 -10.33
C GLU A 33 10.92 -7.27 -10.38
N ILE A 34 10.53 -6.01 -10.50
CA ILE A 34 11.47 -4.86 -10.43
C ILE A 34 12.14 -4.79 -9.05
N LEU A 35 11.39 -4.98 -7.97
CA LEU A 35 11.91 -4.95 -6.60
C LEU A 35 12.88 -6.11 -6.34
N GLU A 36 12.56 -7.31 -6.79
CA GLU A 36 13.44 -8.47 -6.73
C GLU A 36 14.76 -8.23 -7.48
N ASN A 37 14.70 -7.60 -8.66
CA ASN A 37 15.90 -7.30 -9.45
C ASN A 37 16.84 -6.26 -8.82
N VAL A 38 16.36 -5.49 -7.84
CA VAL A 38 17.17 -4.51 -7.10
C VAL A 38 17.46 -4.98 -5.67
N ASP A 39 17.20 -6.25 -5.35
CA ASP A 39 17.30 -6.82 -4.00
C ASP A 39 16.49 -6.00 -2.96
N GLY A 40 15.34 -5.47 -3.38
CA GLY A 40 14.47 -4.62 -2.59
C GLY A 40 13.37 -5.41 -1.87
N GLU A 41 13.29 -5.30 -0.55
CA GLU A 41 12.26 -5.94 0.28
C GLU A 41 11.28 -4.91 0.83
N VAL A 42 9.99 -5.05 0.51
CA VAL A 42 8.95 -4.19 1.08
C VAL A 42 8.72 -4.55 2.54
N THR A 43 9.13 -3.67 3.46
CA THR A 43 9.08 -3.98 4.90
C THR A 43 7.77 -3.56 5.56
N ARG A 44 7.18 -2.44 5.13
CA ARG A 44 5.93 -1.92 5.71
C ARG A 44 5.30 -0.82 4.86
N LEU A 45 3.98 -0.70 4.99
CA LEU A 45 3.21 0.47 4.56
C LEU A 45 2.78 1.27 5.78
N VAL A 46 2.99 2.58 5.80
CA VAL A 46 2.56 3.45 6.90
C VAL A 46 1.67 4.57 6.39
N VAL A 47 0.38 4.54 6.74
CA VAL A 47 -0.53 5.65 6.50
C VAL A 47 -0.26 6.71 7.57
N HIS A 48 0.36 7.82 7.16
CA HIS A 48 0.94 8.78 8.10
C HIS A 48 0.20 10.12 8.15
N ALA A 49 -0.63 10.45 7.17
CA ALA A 49 -1.40 11.69 7.17
C ALA A 49 -2.77 11.55 6.51
N LEU A 50 -3.68 12.43 6.96
CA LEU A 50 -4.98 12.70 6.36
C LEU A 50 -5.11 14.21 6.22
N LYS A 51 -5.21 14.69 4.98
CA LYS A 51 -5.34 16.11 4.64
C LYS A 51 -6.41 16.26 3.57
N ASP A 52 -7.37 17.16 3.78
CA ASP A 52 -8.45 17.43 2.82
C ASP A 52 -9.15 16.15 2.33
N ASP A 53 -9.47 15.25 3.28
CA ASP A 53 -10.06 13.92 3.03
C ASP A 53 -9.23 12.96 2.15
N THR A 54 -7.96 13.32 1.91
CA THR A 54 -7.00 12.51 1.17
C THR A 54 -5.99 11.88 2.11
N TYR A 55 -5.87 10.56 2.04
CA TYR A 55 -4.90 9.79 2.80
C TYR A 55 -3.55 9.75 2.09
N TYR A 56 -2.48 9.85 2.89
CA TYR A 56 -1.09 9.76 2.43
C TYR A 56 -0.39 8.62 3.15
N ALA A 57 0.42 7.88 2.41
CA ALA A 57 1.17 6.75 2.92
C ALA A 57 2.64 6.80 2.49
N HIS A 58 3.45 6.09 3.26
CA HIS A 58 4.84 5.82 2.92
C HIS A 58 5.03 4.32 2.80
N LEU A 59 5.58 3.90 1.66
CA LEU A 59 6.08 2.55 1.47
C LEU A 59 7.56 2.53 1.84
N TYR A 60 7.91 1.63 2.75
CA TYR A 60 9.28 1.41 3.18
C TYR A 60 9.83 0.17 2.51
N ILE A 61 10.98 0.31 1.87
CA ILE A 61 11.65 -0.76 1.12
C ILE A 61 13.10 -0.81 1.58
N ASP A 62 13.52 -1.95 2.11
CA ASP A 62 14.93 -2.17 2.42
C ASP A 62 15.67 -2.58 1.15
N THR A 63 16.79 -1.93 0.87
CA THR A 63 17.66 -2.24 -0.27
C THR A 63 19.11 -2.39 0.21
N PRO A 64 20.02 -2.96 -0.61
CA PRO A 64 21.43 -3.05 -0.23
C PRO A 64 22.09 -1.69 0.08
N ASP A 65 21.58 -0.61 -0.52
CA ASP A 65 22.09 0.76 -0.35
C ASP A 65 21.40 1.52 0.82
N GLY A 66 20.41 0.91 1.47
CA GLY A 66 19.67 1.47 2.60
C GLY A 66 18.14 1.45 2.44
N GLU A 67 17.44 2.03 3.41
CA GLU A 67 15.97 2.10 3.42
C GLU A 67 15.49 3.20 2.47
N TRP A 68 14.66 2.81 1.50
CA TRP A 68 13.92 3.74 0.64
C TRP A 68 12.57 4.03 1.26
N VAL A 69 12.17 5.31 1.20
CA VAL A 69 10.86 5.78 1.65
C VAL A 69 10.17 6.44 0.47
N LEU A 70 9.12 5.80 -0.04
CA LEU A 70 8.38 6.27 -1.20
C LEU A 70 7.05 6.89 -0.75
N ASP A 71 6.77 8.12 -1.20
CA ASP A 71 5.46 8.75 -1.02
C ASP A 71 4.43 8.15 -1.96
N SER A 72 3.24 7.88 -1.42
CA SER A 72 2.40 6.82 -1.94
C SER A 72 0.92 7.04 -1.59
N ARG A 73 0.00 6.61 -2.48
CA ARG A 73 -1.44 6.65 -2.21
C ARG A 73 -1.85 5.32 -1.62
N PRO A 74 -2.43 5.24 -0.40
CA PRO A 74 -2.67 3.97 0.27
C PRO A 74 -3.37 2.89 -0.57
N SER A 75 -4.23 3.26 -1.52
CA SER A 75 -4.89 2.33 -2.43
C SER A 75 -3.93 1.51 -3.30
N ASP A 76 -2.86 2.12 -3.79
CA ASP A 76 -1.92 1.50 -4.71
C ASP A 76 -1.03 0.52 -3.95
N GLU A 77 -0.45 0.97 -2.84
CA GLU A 77 0.48 0.14 -2.08
C GLU A 77 -0.24 -0.93 -1.24
N MET A 78 -1.52 -0.75 -0.90
CA MET A 78 -2.33 -1.79 -0.28
C MET A 78 -2.35 -3.07 -1.12
N VAL A 79 -2.40 -2.96 -2.45
CA VAL A 79 -2.36 -4.14 -3.33
C VAL A 79 -1.02 -4.83 -3.23
N LEU A 80 0.08 -4.06 -3.34
CA LEU A 80 1.43 -4.59 -3.29
C LEU A 80 1.73 -5.27 -1.94
N VAL A 81 1.48 -4.59 -0.82
CA VAL A 81 1.76 -5.15 0.51
C VAL A 81 0.85 -6.32 0.86
N THR A 82 -0.39 -6.34 0.38
CA THR A 82 -1.28 -7.51 0.55
C THR A 82 -0.70 -8.71 -0.16
N ARG A 83 -0.19 -8.52 -1.39
CA ARG A 83 0.41 -9.59 -2.18
C ARG A 83 1.73 -10.10 -1.58
N LEU A 84 2.56 -9.19 -1.07
CA LEU A 84 3.84 -9.50 -0.45
C LEU A 84 3.73 -9.94 1.03
N GLY A 85 2.54 -9.83 1.64
CA GLY A 85 2.35 -10.12 3.06
C GLY A 85 3.00 -9.13 4.02
N ALA A 86 3.32 -7.91 3.58
CA ALA A 86 3.96 -6.90 4.40
C ALA A 86 2.95 -6.20 5.35
N PRO A 87 3.36 -5.84 6.59
CA PRO A 87 2.48 -5.21 7.56
C PRO A 87 2.07 -3.79 7.17
N ILE A 88 0.81 -3.45 7.48
CA ILE A 88 0.24 -2.12 7.30
C ILE A 88 0.08 -1.45 8.67
N TYR A 89 0.60 -0.23 8.80
CA TYR A 89 0.50 0.60 10.00
C TYR A 89 -0.28 1.88 9.73
N LEU A 90 -0.93 2.37 10.77
CA LEU A 90 -1.64 3.65 10.78
C LEU A 90 -1.10 4.51 11.90
N LYS A 91 -0.71 5.75 11.61
CA LYS A 91 -0.35 6.69 12.68
C LYS A 91 -1.58 7.03 13.51
N GLN A 92 -1.40 7.04 14.83
CA GLN A 92 -2.47 7.32 15.79
C GLN A 92 -3.22 8.63 15.49
N GLN A 93 -2.49 9.69 15.09
CA GLN A 93 -3.09 10.98 14.73
C GLN A 93 -4.07 10.88 13.56
N VAL A 94 -3.83 9.98 12.60
CA VAL A 94 -4.73 9.75 11.47
C VAL A 94 -6.00 9.04 11.94
N TYR A 95 -5.83 8.02 12.80
CA TYR A 95 -6.94 7.29 13.40
C TYR A 95 -7.87 8.23 14.20
N GLU A 96 -7.29 9.07 15.06
CA GLU A 96 -8.04 10.02 15.89
C GLU A 96 -8.82 11.04 15.05
N ARG A 97 -8.20 11.59 13.99
CA ARG A 97 -8.87 12.52 13.07
C ARG A 97 -10.07 11.89 12.38
N GLU A 98 -9.93 10.65 11.93
CA GLU A 98 -11.03 9.95 11.25
C GLU A 98 -12.19 9.65 12.21
N THR A 99 -11.89 9.18 13.42
CA THR A 99 -12.93 8.92 14.43
C THR A 99 -13.68 10.19 14.83
N SER A 100 -13.00 11.34 14.85
CA SER A 100 -13.61 12.63 15.17
C SER A 100 -14.53 13.13 14.05
N LYS A 101 -14.20 12.87 12.77
CA LYS A 101 -15.09 13.18 11.63
C LYS A 101 -16.32 12.29 11.59
N SER A 102 -16.19 11.01 11.97
CA SER A 102 -17.30 10.05 11.94
C SER A 102 -18.36 10.26 13.04
N GLN A 103 -18.09 11.12 14.04
CA GLN A 103 -19.02 11.44 15.14
C GLN A 103 -19.71 12.81 14.97
N ALA A 104 -19.41 13.55 13.90
CA ALA A 104 -20.04 14.81 13.53
C ALA A 104 -21.01 14.61 12.36
#